data_AF-A0A316C0K6-F1
#
_entry.id   AF-A0A316C0K6-F1
#
_cell.length_a   1.000
_cell.length_b   1.000
_cell.length_c   1.000
_cell.angle_alpha   90.00
_cell.angle_beta   90.00
_cell.angle_gamma   90.00
#
_symmetry.space_group_name_H-M   'P 1'
#
loop_
_entity.id
_entity.type
_entity.pdbx_description
1 polymer ?
#
loop_
_entity_poly.entity_id
_entity_poly.type
_entity_poly.pdbx_seq_one_letter_code
_entity_poly.pdbx_strand_id
1 'polypeptide(L)'
;MDARAFHNAIRILLNLGQHDLAAAGVIDGNWGTADASDRDQVEAFIDNPVRETLRMPDANYERLFALIESRQKAPEPTKDLVAALIAAKQEMWLAARHQWTMADFKNWAVIQQIDAALEKADGKPRTAEAIAKAEATS
;
A
#
# COMPACT_ATOMS: atom_id res chain seq x y z
N MET A 1 -7.63 15.87 1.40
CA MET A 1 -6.82 14.80 2.02
C MET A 1 -7.24 14.64 3.47
N ASP A 2 -7.42 13.41 3.98
CA ASP A 2 -7.69 13.16 5.40
C ASP A 2 -6.39 12.85 6.18
N ALA A 3 -6.47 12.69 7.51
CA ALA A 3 -5.30 12.43 8.36
C ALA A 3 -4.55 11.14 7.98
N ARG A 4 -5.27 10.12 7.50
CA ARG A 4 -4.69 8.84 7.09
C ARG A 4 -3.93 8.99 5.77
N ALA A 5 -4.52 9.66 4.79
CA ALA A 5 -3.91 9.97 3.51
C ALA A 5 -2.68 10.88 3.70
N PHE A 6 -2.74 11.84 4.62
CA PHE A 6 -1.59 12.67 4.99
C PHE A 6 -0.45 11.85 5.60
N HIS A 7 -0.75 11.00 6.57
CA HIS A 7 0.24 10.10 7.17
C HIS A 7 0.89 9.17 6.12
N ASN A 8 0.08 8.60 5.23
CA ASN A 8 0.58 7.75 4.16
C ASN A 8 1.39 8.55 3.12
N ALA A 9 1.05 9.82 2.87
CA ALA A 9 1.82 10.70 1.98
C ALA A 9 3.24 10.90 2.52
N ILE A 10 3.38 11.19 3.81
CA ILE A 10 4.68 11.32 4.48
C ILE A 10 5.47 10.02 4.36
N ARG A 11 4.83 8.88 4.64
CA ARG A 11 5.48 7.57 4.51
C ARG A 11 5.97 7.33 3.08
N ILE A 12 5.16 7.63 2.07
CA ILE A 12 5.55 7.48 0.66
C ILE A 12 6.73 8.40 0.35
N LEU A 13 6.64 9.69 0.68
CA LEU A 13 7.68 10.69 0.44
C LEU A 13 9.05 10.25 0.99
N LEU A 14 9.08 9.76 2.23
CA LEU A 14 10.32 9.30 2.89
C LEU A 14 10.88 7.99 2.32
N ASN A 15 10.14 7.30 1.44
CA ASN A 15 10.56 6.04 0.82
C ASN A 15 10.69 6.15 -0.71
N LEU A 16 10.63 7.35 -1.29
CA LEU A 16 10.86 7.54 -2.72
C LEU A 16 12.34 7.39 -3.04
N GLY A 17 12.66 6.51 -3.99
CA GLY A 17 14.02 6.33 -4.50
C GLY A 17 14.30 7.17 -5.75
N GLN A 18 15.58 7.28 -6.12
CA GLN A 18 16.02 7.94 -7.35
C GLN A 18 15.26 7.48 -8.60
N HIS A 19 15.07 6.16 -8.75
CA HIS A 19 14.35 5.59 -9.89
C HIS A 19 12.90 6.07 -9.99
N ASP A 20 12.22 6.22 -8.85
CA ASP A 20 10.82 6.67 -8.81
C ASP A 20 10.70 8.13 -9.22
N LEU A 21 11.59 8.97 -8.69
CA LEU A 21 11.62 10.41 -8.93
C LEU A 21 11.99 10.70 -10.39
N ALA A 22 12.94 9.96 -10.97
CA ALA A 22 13.31 10.07 -12.38
C ALA A 22 12.19 9.58 -13.31
N ALA A 23 11.59 8.42 -13.02
CA ALA A 23 10.51 7.86 -13.83
C ALA A 23 9.25 8.75 -13.87
N ALA A 24 8.96 9.44 -12.77
CA ALA A 24 7.86 10.40 -12.68
C ALA A 24 8.19 11.79 -13.23
N GLY A 25 9.41 12.01 -13.71
CA GLY A 25 9.88 13.34 -14.17
C GLY A 25 9.87 14.40 -13.07
N VAL A 26 9.87 13.96 -11.80
CA VAL A 26 9.96 14.85 -10.64
C VAL A 26 11.29 15.58 -10.72
N ILE A 27 12.36 14.86 -11.03
CA ILE A 27 13.69 15.43 -11.32
C ILE A 27 13.82 15.48 -12.83
N ASP A 28 13.47 16.61 -13.44
CA ASP A 28 13.73 16.88 -14.85
C ASP A 28 14.98 17.76 -15.01
N GLY A 29 15.51 17.86 -16.24
CA GLY A 29 16.68 18.69 -16.53
C GLY A 29 16.47 20.20 -16.28
N ASN A 30 15.25 20.65 -15.94
CA ASN A 30 14.96 22.03 -15.55
C ASN A 30 15.06 22.24 -14.03
N TRP A 31 14.88 21.19 -13.24
CA TRP A 31 15.35 21.14 -11.86
C TRP A 31 16.79 20.61 -11.86
N GLY A 32 17.65 21.43 -12.46
CA GLY A 32 18.99 21.02 -12.90
C GLY A 32 19.49 21.76 -14.15
N THR A 33 19.00 22.96 -14.48
CA THR A 33 19.78 23.81 -15.40
C THR A 33 21.07 24.23 -14.70
N ALA A 34 22.13 24.48 -15.46
CA ALA A 34 23.39 25.01 -14.91
C ALA A 34 23.19 26.35 -14.15
N ASP A 35 22.06 27.04 -14.39
CA ASP A 35 21.66 28.24 -13.66
C ASP A 35 20.97 27.96 -12.31
N ALA A 36 20.58 26.71 -12.02
CA ALA A 36 19.74 26.34 -10.87
C ALA A 36 20.52 25.79 -9.65
N SER A 37 21.65 25.10 -9.81
CA SER A 37 22.65 24.76 -8.75
C SER A 37 23.62 23.66 -9.21
N ASP A 38 24.93 23.78 -8.90
CA ASP A 38 25.97 22.75 -9.10
C ASP A 38 25.82 21.48 -8.22
N ARG A 39 24.74 21.36 -7.44
CA ARG A 39 24.54 20.31 -6.43
C ARG A 39 23.76 19.13 -7.01
N ASP A 40 24.14 17.91 -6.63
CA ASP A 40 23.35 16.71 -6.89
C ASP A 40 22.03 16.76 -6.09
N GLN A 41 20.95 17.14 -6.79
CA GLN A 41 19.64 17.31 -6.20
C GLN A 41 18.97 15.97 -5.86
N VAL A 42 19.37 14.88 -6.53
CA VAL A 42 18.84 13.55 -6.23
C VAL A 42 19.38 13.09 -4.88
N GLU A 43 20.70 13.18 -4.71
CA GLU A 43 21.36 12.86 -3.44
C GLU A 43 20.84 13.76 -2.32
N ALA A 44 20.67 15.05 -2.61
CA ALA A 44 20.10 16.01 -1.69
C ALA A 44 18.65 15.68 -1.27
N PHE A 45 17.82 15.19 -2.19
CA PHE A 45 16.45 14.77 -1.92
C PHE A 45 16.41 13.49 -1.11
N ILE A 46 17.29 12.52 -1.42
CA ILE A 46 17.40 11.29 -0.64
C ILE A 46 17.85 11.59 0.79
N ASP A 47 18.80 12.50 0.97
CA ASP A 47 19.29 12.93 2.29
C ASP A 47 18.22 13.68 3.09
N ASN A 48 17.46 14.58 2.46
CA ASN A 48 16.42 15.35 3.14
C ASN A 48 15.17 15.65 2.27
N PRO A 49 14.25 14.67 2.13
CA PRO A 49 13.10 14.78 1.24
C PRO A 49 12.17 15.94 1.63
N VAL A 50 12.00 16.19 2.93
CA VAL A 50 11.10 17.24 3.43
C VAL A 50 11.64 18.62 3.06
N ARG A 51 12.92 18.87 3.32
CA ARG A 51 13.54 20.16 3.03
C ARG A 51 13.60 20.40 1.51
N GLU A 52 13.92 19.40 0.70
CA GLU A 52 13.92 19.56 -0.76
C GLU A 52 12.50 19.79 -1.31
N THR A 53 11.48 19.16 -0.72
CA THR A 53 10.09 19.40 -1.12
C THR A 53 9.64 20.84 -0.93
N LEU A 54 10.14 21.53 0.12
CA LEU A 54 9.80 22.93 0.38
C LEU A 54 10.49 23.94 -0.54
N ARG A 55 11.57 23.53 -1.23
CA ARG A 55 12.37 24.45 -2.07
C ARG A 55 12.25 24.17 -3.56
N MET A 56 11.59 23.08 -3.91
CA MET A 56 11.45 22.69 -5.31
C MET A 56 10.53 23.65 -6.06
N PRO A 57 10.76 23.86 -7.36
CA PRO A 57 9.84 24.63 -8.18
C PRO A 57 8.45 24.01 -8.19
N ASP A 58 7.41 24.84 -8.31
CA ASP A 58 6.00 24.40 -8.31
C ASP A 58 5.73 23.29 -9.35
N ALA A 59 6.31 23.39 -10.55
CA ALA A 59 6.13 22.38 -11.59
C ALA A 59 6.64 20.99 -11.18
N ASN A 60 7.74 20.93 -10.43
CA ASN A 60 8.31 19.69 -9.91
C ASN A 60 7.52 19.20 -8.70
N TYR A 61 7.01 20.12 -7.87
CA TYR A 61 6.10 19.81 -6.76
C TYR A 61 4.81 19.16 -7.24
N GLU A 62 4.18 19.68 -8.29
CA GLU A 62 2.98 19.09 -8.89
C GLU A 62 3.23 17.63 -9.35
N ARG A 63 4.40 17.37 -9.94
CA ARG A 63 4.78 16.00 -10.34
C ARG A 63 5.04 15.10 -9.13
N LEU A 64 5.70 15.62 -8.09
CA LEU A 64 5.93 14.87 -6.86
C LEU A 64 4.60 14.55 -6.18
N PHE A 65 3.70 15.52 -6.10
CA PHE A 65 2.37 15.35 -5.54
C PHE A 65 1.57 14.29 -6.31
N ALA A 66 1.56 14.36 -7.64
CA ALA A 66 0.91 13.34 -8.48
C ALA A 66 1.51 11.94 -8.30
N LEU A 67 2.84 11.82 -8.15
CA LEU A 67 3.50 10.56 -7.84
C LEU A 67 3.05 10.02 -6.48
N ILE A 68 3.01 10.86 -5.45
CA ILE A 68 2.54 10.48 -4.11
C ILE A 68 1.08 10.02 -4.18
N GLU A 69 0.20 10.78 -4.83
CA GLU A 69 -1.21 10.41 -5.00
C GLU A 69 -1.39 9.08 -5.73
N SER A 70 -0.60 8.82 -6.78
CA SER A 70 -0.64 7.54 -7.51
C SER A 70 -0.34 6.34 -6.60
N ARG A 71 0.47 6.55 -5.54
CA ARG A 71 0.85 5.53 -4.55
C ARG A 71 -0.03 5.51 -3.30
N GLN A 72 -0.97 6.44 -3.18
CA GLN A 72 -1.95 6.45 -2.08
C GLN A 72 -2.93 5.29 -2.19
N LYS A 73 -3.25 4.86 -3.42
CA LYS A 73 -4.07 3.66 -3.63
C LYS A 73 -3.24 2.44 -3.26
N ALA A 74 -3.75 1.64 -2.31
CA ALA A 74 -3.26 0.29 -2.16
C ALA A 74 -3.41 -0.41 -3.51
N PRO A 75 -2.40 -1.17 -3.98
CA PRO A 75 -2.58 -1.97 -5.19
C PRO A 75 -3.83 -2.84 -4.97
N GLU A 76 -4.76 -2.77 -5.93
CA GLU A 76 -5.89 -3.69 -5.94
C GLU A 76 -5.32 -5.11 -5.87
N PRO A 77 -5.74 -5.93 -4.91
CA PRO A 77 -5.20 -7.26 -4.77
C PRO A 77 -5.45 -8.02 -6.07
N THR A 78 -4.38 -8.55 -6.66
CA THR A 78 -4.47 -9.28 -7.91
C THR A 78 -5.35 -10.51 -7.71
N LYS A 79 -6.01 -10.98 -8.79
CA LYS A 79 -6.83 -12.21 -8.75
C LYS A 79 -6.03 -13.40 -8.20
N ASP A 80 -4.73 -13.45 -8.50
CA ASP A 80 -3.81 -14.49 -8.03
C ASP A 80 -3.55 -14.38 -6.53
N LEU A 81 -3.39 -13.16 -5.99
CA LEU A 81 -3.24 -12.95 -4.54
C LEU A 81 -4.52 -13.34 -3.79
N VAL A 82 -5.68 -12.98 -4.33
CA VAL A 82 -6.98 -13.37 -3.77
C VAL A 82 -7.14 -14.90 -3.79
N ALA A 83 -6.80 -15.55 -4.90
CA ALA A 83 -6.86 -17.01 -5.02
C ALA A 83 -5.89 -17.71 -4.04
N ALA A 84 -4.67 -17.19 -3.88
CA ALA A 84 -3.68 -17.71 -2.94
C ALA A 84 -4.16 -17.58 -1.48
N LEU A 85 -4.78 -16.45 -1.12
CA LEU A 85 -5.36 -16.25 0.21
C LEU A 85 -6.54 -17.20 0.48
N ILE A 86 -7.39 -17.46 -0.52
CA ILE A 86 -8.47 -18.44 -0.42
C ILE A 86 -7.91 -19.86 -0.23
N ALA A 87 -6.91 -20.25 -1.02
CA ALA A 87 -6.27 -21.56 -0.93
C ALA A 87 -5.59 -21.76 0.44
N ALA A 88 -4.83 -20.77 0.90
CA ALA A 88 -4.19 -20.80 2.23
C ALA A 88 -5.24 -20.94 3.35
N LYS A 89 -6.35 -20.21 3.27
CA LYS A 89 -7.47 -20.36 4.21
C LYS A 89 -8.02 -21.79 4.20
N GLN A 90 -8.26 -22.38 3.02
CA GLN A 90 -8.80 -23.74 2.90
C GLN A 90 -7.84 -24.80 3.48
N GLU A 91 -6.53 -24.69 3.22
CA GLU A 91 -5.52 -25.58 3.80
C GLU A 91 -5.50 -25.50 5.33
N MET A 92 -5.58 -24.29 5.89
CA MET A 92 -5.64 -24.09 7.35
C MET A 92 -6.91 -24.71 7.97
N TRP A 93 -8.06 -24.63 7.29
CA TRP A 93 -9.30 -25.29 7.71
C TRP A 93 -9.21 -26.81 7.68
N LEU A 94 -8.59 -27.38 6.62
CA LEU A 94 -8.38 -28.82 6.50
C LEU A 94 -7.44 -29.35 7.59
N ALA A 95 -6.37 -28.62 7.90
CA ALA A 95 -5.45 -28.96 8.98
C ALA A 95 -6.14 -28.93 10.36
N ALA A 96 -6.94 -27.89 10.62
CA ALA A 96 -7.65 -27.72 11.89
C ALA A 96 -8.79 -28.74 12.12
N ARG A 97 -9.37 -29.31 11.05
CA ARG A 97 -10.50 -30.26 11.14
C ARG A 97 -10.17 -31.57 11.86
N HIS A 98 -8.89 -31.95 11.93
CA HIS A 98 -8.47 -33.24 12.47
C HIS A 98 -7.99 -33.20 13.93
N GLN A 99 -7.44 -32.07 14.40
CA GLN A 99 -7.06 -31.87 15.82
C GLN A 99 -7.14 -30.37 16.15
N TRP A 100 -8.06 -29.96 17.02
CA TRP A 100 -8.08 -28.60 17.54
C TRP A 100 -7.14 -28.48 18.74
N THR A 101 -6.03 -27.80 18.52
CA THR A 101 -5.00 -27.48 19.52
C THR A 101 -4.95 -25.97 19.77
N MET A 102 -4.22 -25.54 20.79
CA MET A 102 -4.02 -24.10 21.06
C MET A 102 -3.24 -23.37 19.95
N ALA A 103 -2.52 -24.10 19.08
CA ALA A 103 -1.89 -23.55 17.88
C ALA A 103 -2.94 -23.18 16.81
N ASP A 104 -4.05 -23.91 16.74
CA ASP A 104 -5.16 -23.64 15.81
C ASP A 104 -5.93 -22.36 16.17
N PHE A 105 -5.86 -21.92 17.42
CA PHE A 105 -6.36 -20.61 17.83
C PHE A 105 -5.54 -19.45 17.24
N LYS A 106 -4.22 -19.62 17.05
CA LYS A 106 -3.40 -18.63 16.32
C LYS A 106 -3.72 -18.64 14.83
N ASN A 107 -4.01 -19.81 14.27
CA ASN A 107 -4.50 -19.96 12.90
C ASN A 107 -5.86 -19.26 12.70
N TRP A 108 -6.73 -19.27 13.71
CA TRP A 108 -7.99 -18.53 13.69
C TRP A 108 -7.80 -17.02 13.55
N ALA A 109 -6.85 -16.44 14.27
CA ALA A 109 -6.53 -15.01 14.13
C ALA A 109 -6.02 -14.66 12.73
N VAL A 110 -5.22 -15.55 12.11
CA VAL A 110 -4.76 -15.39 10.72
C VAL A 110 -5.93 -15.49 9.74
N ILE A 111 -6.86 -16.43 9.94
CA ILE A 111 -8.07 -16.55 9.12
C ILE A 111 -8.92 -15.27 9.18
N GLN A 112 -9.08 -14.67 10.37
CA GLN A 112 -9.77 -13.39 10.52
C GLN A 112 -9.06 -12.24 9.79
N GLN A 113 -7.72 -12.23 9.80
CA GLN A 113 -6.95 -11.24 9.03
C GLN A 113 -7.12 -11.43 7.51
N ILE A 114 -7.17 -12.68 7.03
CA ILE A 114 -7.46 -13.00 5.63
C ILE A 114 -8.88 -12.55 5.26
N ASP A 115 -9.87 -12.80 6.11
CA ASP A 115 -11.25 -12.37 5.86
C ASP A 115 -11.38 -10.86 5.81
N ALA A 116 -10.71 -10.13 6.71
CA ALA A 116 -10.66 -8.68 6.67
C ALA A 116 -9.97 -8.14 5.41
N ALA A 117 -8.90 -8.81 4.94
CA ALA A 117 -8.22 -8.44 3.71
C ALA A 117 -9.09 -8.67 2.46
N LEU A 118 -9.85 -9.78 2.43
CA LEU A 118 -10.78 -10.11 1.35
C LEU A 118 -11.99 -9.18 1.34
N GLU A 119 -12.59 -8.88 2.49
CA GLU A 119 -13.69 -7.92 2.61
C GLU A 119 -13.26 -6.52 2.16
N LYS A 120 -12.04 -6.09 2.50
CA LYS A 120 -11.48 -4.82 2.01
C LYS A 120 -11.30 -4.81 0.49
N ALA A 121 -11.07 -5.97 -0.13
CA ALA A 121 -10.84 -6.11 -1.56
C ALA A 121 -12.13 -6.06 -2.39
N ASP A 122 -13.22 -6.69 -1.91
CA ASP A 122 -14.45 -6.85 -2.70
C ASP A 122 -15.72 -6.33 -2.03
N GLY A 123 -15.61 -5.74 -0.84
CA GLY A 123 -16.70 -5.16 -0.08
C GLY A 123 -17.69 -6.17 0.50
N LYS A 124 -17.39 -7.48 0.46
CA LYS A 124 -18.30 -8.53 0.95
C LYS A 124 -17.88 -8.99 2.35
N PRO A 125 -18.75 -8.81 3.37
CA PRO A 125 -18.46 -9.30 4.71
C PRO A 125 -18.46 -10.83 4.72
N ARG A 126 -17.37 -11.41 5.23
CA ARG A 126 -17.15 -12.86 5.34
C ARG A 126 -17.13 -13.32 6.79
N THR A 127 -17.78 -12.56 7.68
CA THR A 127 -17.95 -12.94 9.08
C THR A 127 -18.81 -14.21 9.20
N ALA A 128 -18.61 -14.97 10.28
CA ALA A 128 -19.40 -16.18 10.53
C ALA A 128 -20.91 -15.90 10.54
N GLU A 129 -21.32 -14.74 11.05
CA GLU A 129 -22.71 -14.27 11.03
C GLU A 129 -23.21 -13.94 9.62
N ALA A 130 -22.40 -13.32 8.77
CA ALA A 130 -22.78 -12.99 7.39
C ALA A 130 -22.94 -14.26 6.54
N ILE A 131 -22.07 -15.27 6.75
CA ILE A 131 -22.15 -16.58 6.10
C ILE A 131 -23.41 -17.33 6.55
N ALA A 132 -23.66 -17.42 7.86
CA ALA A 132 -24.84 -18.08 8.40
C ALA A 132 -26.16 -17.43 7.92
N LYS A 133 -26.18 -16.11 7.76
CA LYS A 133 -27.35 -15.39 7.26
C LYS A 133 -27.61 -15.65 5.77
N ALA A 134 -26.55 -15.78 4.97
CA ALA A 134 -26.66 -16.11 3.54
C ALA A 134 -27.16 -17.55 3.31
N GLU A 135 -26.73 -18.51 4.13
CA GLU A 135 -27.22 -19.89 4.09
C GLU A 135 -28.68 -20.01 4.56
N ALA A 136 -29.12 -19.17 5.50
CA ALA A 136 -30.51 -19.15 5.98
C ALA A 136 -31.52 -18.53 4.98
N THR A 137 -31.03 -17.93 3.88
CA THR A 137 -31.87 -17.29 2.85
C THR A 137 -31.81 -17.98 1.48
N SER A 138 -31.11 -19.11 1.38
CA SER A 138 -31.15 -20.04 0.23
C SER A 138 -31.98 -21.28 0.56
#